data_AF-A0A8J0QGM9-F1
#
_entry.id   AF-A0A8J0QGM9-F1
#
_cell.length_a   1.000
_cell.length_b   1.000
_cell.length_c   1.000
_cell.angle_alpha   90.00
_cell.angle_beta   90.00
_cell.angle_gamma   90.00
#
_symmetry.space_group_name_H-M   'P 1'
#
loop_
_entity.id
_entity.type
_entity.pdbx_description
1 polymer ?
#
loop_
_entity_poly.entity_id
_entity_poly.type
_entity_poly.pdbx_seq_one_letter_code
_entity_poly.pdbx_strand_id
1 'polypeptide(L)'
;MGPIETQQPHSLSRKDEKEEPYKPAFPGCLITEDPVSDLSPLESTRVDESFQAEWTEPFELLTIPEDQFEDYGEVVSSCSMRSSNCRVHGSCDLSSMDPEVSSCSESVEKLSFLEDRILELEGENTQREETEQKLRQLNKDLMKKIYSLEEQMQDQKLQLEEEKQEIISQRDSCFHKAERKWCLEREKLNARIKVLQDDNVQFSQSVSTLNAQNRVLEKKVQSLVSEVLETAESLEKERESSRMWKDALNQEREAWQRERQEAAQLVEDLRCELSRFQRTDCELPCCNDRRSTHSLWEECEREKHRLAEENQSLREINEDLQDALLVQNGSLCFPHSIHRENSPSKPGSPVHSIAEEIDVCTQEQISALNEQKEVNRRLRQYLDRVILTVLEKDPALLEIKPSLSH
;
A
#
# COMPACT_ATOMS: atom_id res chain seq x y z
N MET A 1 24.22 -48.03 74.47
CA MET A 1 25.11 -46.88 74.28
C MET A 1 24.55 -46.04 73.14
N GLY A 2 23.81 -44.97 73.46
CA GLY A 2 23.57 -43.85 72.51
C GLY A 2 24.79 -42.93 72.45
N PRO A 3 24.74 -41.75 71.81
CA PRO A 3 23.57 -40.89 71.47
C PRO A 3 23.36 -40.75 69.94
N ILE A 4 22.22 -40.42 69.31
CA ILE A 4 21.02 -39.58 69.51
C ILE A 4 21.30 -38.08 69.69
N GLU A 5 21.18 -37.31 68.61
CA GLU A 5 20.64 -35.94 68.56
C GLU A 5 20.23 -35.63 67.09
N THR A 6 18.92 -35.55 66.81
CA THR A 6 18.09 -34.33 66.60
C THR A 6 18.36 -33.66 65.23
N GLN A 7 17.38 -33.52 64.32
CA GLN A 7 16.16 -32.73 64.46
C GLN A 7 15.00 -33.24 63.57
N GLN A 8 13.79 -32.95 64.06
CA GLN A 8 12.47 -33.37 63.61
C GLN A 8 11.86 -32.51 62.47
N PRO A 9 10.73 -32.95 61.89
CA PRO A 9 10.04 -32.35 60.75
C PRO A 9 9.01 -31.30 61.17
N HIS A 10 8.72 -30.34 60.27
CA HIS A 10 7.60 -29.42 60.47
C HIS A 10 6.31 -29.93 59.83
N SER A 11 5.29 -29.85 60.67
CA SER A 11 3.91 -30.28 60.57
C SER A 11 3.03 -29.42 59.67
N LEU A 12 2.04 -30.11 59.09
CA LEU A 12 0.69 -29.66 58.73
C LEU A 12 0.20 -28.35 59.39
N SER A 13 -0.42 -27.49 58.58
CA SER A 13 -1.55 -26.67 59.03
C SER A 13 -2.60 -26.59 57.94
N ARG A 14 -3.69 -27.30 58.21
CA ARG A 14 -5.01 -27.23 57.60
C ARG A 14 -5.66 -25.91 58.04
N LYS A 15 -6.03 -25.03 57.11
CA LYS A 15 -7.01 -23.96 57.34
C LYS A 15 -7.83 -23.70 56.09
N ASP A 16 -9.09 -24.09 56.23
CA ASP A 16 -10.29 -23.32 55.88
C ASP A 16 -10.54 -22.95 54.42
N GLU A 17 -11.41 -23.76 53.83
CA GLU A 17 -12.40 -23.38 52.83
C GLU A 17 -13.06 -22.03 53.20
N LYS A 18 -12.87 -21.03 52.34
CA LYS A 18 -13.85 -19.97 52.15
C LYS A 18 -14.08 -19.82 50.66
N GLU A 19 -15.32 -20.10 50.28
CA GLU A 19 -15.93 -19.77 48.99
C GLU A 19 -15.69 -18.29 48.68
N GLU A 20 -14.99 -18.01 47.59
CA GLU A 20 -15.05 -16.71 46.93
C GLU A 20 -15.95 -16.82 45.69
N PRO A 21 -16.88 -15.88 45.48
CA PRO A 21 -17.83 -15.95 44.39
C PRO A 21 -17.16 -15.65 43.06
N TYR A 22 -17.41 -16.54 42.10
CA TYR A 22 -17.22 -16.32 40.66
C TYR A 22 -17.75 -14.94 40.26
N LYS A 23 -16.84 -14.02 39.91
CA LYS A 23 -17.17 -12.82 39.11
C LYS A 23 -17.06 -13.19 37.63
N PRO A 24 -18.14 -13.12 36.84
CA PRO A 24 -18.01 -13.18 35.39
C PRO A 24 -17.56 -11.81 34.89
N ALA A 25 -16.28 -11.71 34.49
CA ALA A 25 -15.81 -10.59 33.69
C ALA A 25 -16.02 -10.94 32.21
N PHE A 26 -17.27 -10.82 31.74
CA PHE A 26 -17.56 -10.64 30.32
C PHE A 26 -17.94 -9.16 30.13
N PRO A 27 -17.05 -8.31 29.61
CA PRO A 27 -17.50 -7.17 28.85
C PRO A 27 -18.07 -7.74 27.56
N GLY A 28 -19.40 -7.72 27.44
CA GLY A 28 -20.06 -8.00 26.17
C GLY A 28 -19.45 -7.09 25.11
N CYS A 29 -18.95 -7.69 24.03
CA CYS A 29 -18.74 -6.98 22.77
C CYS A 29 -20.13 -6.52 22.30
N LEU A 30 -20.52 -5.32 22.73
CA LEU A 30 -21.43 -4.49 21.98
C LEU A 30 -20.68 -4.13 20.69
N ILE A 31 -20.92 -4.91 19.65
CA ILE A 31 -20.70 -4.46 18.27
C ILE A 31 -21.76 -3.38 18.05
N THR A 32 -21.45 -2.15 18.44
CA THR A 32 -22.07 -0.99 17.80
C THR A 32 -21.43 -0.91 16.42
N GLU A 33 -22.17 -1.39 15.44
CA GLU A 33 -21.91 -1.00 14.05
C GLU A 33 -22.16 0.50 13.94
N ASP A 34 -21.09 1.28 14.11
CA ASP A 34 -21.08 2.64 13.59
C ASP A 34 -20.84 2.56 12.08
N PRO A 35 -21.72 3.17 11.26
CA PRO A 35 -21.54 3.18 9.83
C PRO A 35 -20.32 4.06 9.52
N VAL A 36 -19.28 3.44 8.95
CA VAL A 36 -18.24 4.17 8.23
C VAL A 36 -18.87 4.73 6.94
N SER A 37 -19.62 5.81 7.10
CA SER A 37 -20.19 6.62 6.03
C SER A 37 -20.08 8.05 6.52
N ASP A 38 -18.96 8.68 6.15
CA ASP A 38 -18.74 10.13 6.00
C ASP A 38 -17.26 10.44 6.21
N LEU A 39 -16.41 9.84 5.36
CA LEU A 39 -15.21 10.55 4.93
C LEU A 39 -15.58 11.19 3.60
N SER A 40 -16.15 12.39 3.70
CA SER A 40 -16.21 13.35 2.61
C SER A 40 -14.82 13.36 1.94
N PRO A 41 -14.71 13.28 0.61
CA PRO A 41 -13.43 13.47 -0.04
C PRO A 41 -12.95 14.85 0.39
N LEU A 42 -11.79 14.91 1.04
CA LEU A 42 -11.09 16.15 1.31
C LEU A 42 -11.22 17.02 0.07
N GLU A 43 -11.99 18.11 0.22
CA GLU A 43 -12.20 19.06 -0.85
C GLU A 43 -10.84 19.37 -1.42
N SER A 44 -10.71 19.01 -2.70
CA SER A 44 -9.67 19.47 -3.59
C SER A 44 -9.37 20.91 -3.20
N THR A 45 -8.15 21.18 -2.74
CA THR A 45 -7.61 22.52 -2.59
C THR A 45 -7.91 23.23 -3.89
N ARG A 46 -9.01 23.99 -3.87
CA ARG A 46 -9.36 24.97 -4.88
C ARG A 46 -8.26 26.00 -4.68
N VAL A 47 -7.18 25.82 -5.45
CA VAL A 47 -6.14 26.82 -5.59
C VAL A 47 -6.91 28.05 -6.03
N ASP A 48 -6.97 29.02 -5.13
CA ASP A 48 -7.70 30.25 -5.32
C ASP A 48 -7.02 30.97 -6.49
N GLU A 49 -7.57 30.83 -7.70
CA GLU A 49 -7.11 31.49 -8.92
C GLU A 49 -7.20 33.02 -8.81
N SER A 50 -7.76 33.54 -7.71
CA SER A 50 -7.77 34.95 -7.33
C SER A 50 -6.36 35.50 -7.03
N PHE A 51 -5.40 34.66 -6.60
CA PHE A 51 -4.03 35.15 -6.30
C PHE A 51 -3.19 35.41 -7.56
N GLN A 52 -3.63 34.94 -8.73
CA GLN A 52 -3.02 35.26 -10.03
C GLN A 52 -3.63 36.51 -10.69
N ALA A 53 -4.84 36.92 -10.29
CA ALA A 53 -5.49 38.09 -10.86
C ALA A 53 -4.98 39.42 -10.27
N GLU A 54 -4.51 39.43 -9.02
CA GLU A 54 -4.10 40.66 -8.32
C GLU A 54 -2.76 41.27 -8.79
N TRP A 55 -1.94 40.51 -9.53
CA TRP A 55 -0.63 40.98 -10.01
C TRP A 55 -0.55 41.13 -11.52
N THR A 56 -1.70 41.07 -12.21
CA THR A 56 -1.80 41.28 -13.67
C THR A 56 -2.35 42.66 -14.02
N GLU A 57 -2.19 43.64 -13.14
CA GLU A 57 -2.23 45.05 -13.55
C GLU A 57 -0.89 45.33 -14.24
N PRO A 58 -0.86 45.67 -15.54
CA PRO A 58 0.34 46.21 -16.13
C PRO A 58 0.64 47.48 -15.34
N PHE A 59 1.84 47.56 -14.75
CA PHE A 59 2.39 48.84 -14.36
C PHE A 59 2.42 49.69 -15.65
N GLU A 60 1.38 50.48 -15.88
CA GLU A 60 1.42 51.62 -16.77
C GLU A 60 2.45 52.56 -16.15
N LEU A 61 3.72 52.27 -16.45
CA LEU A 61 4.76 53.27 -16.43
C LEU A 61 4.18 54.43 -17.22
N LEU A 62 3.95 55.56 -16.55
CA LEU A 62 3.78 56.85 -17.18
C LEU A 62 4.98 57.06 -18.12
N THR A 63 4.87 56.59 -19.35
CA THR A 63 5.49 57.23 -20.49
C THR A 63 4.85 58.60 -20.55
N ILE A 64 5.48 59.55 -19.87
CA ILE A 64 5.31 60.98 -20.13
C ILE A 64 5.54 61.11 -21.64
N PRO A 65 4.55 61.52 -22.44
CA PRO A 65 4.75 61.67 -23.88
C PRO A 65 5.80 62.76 -24.09
N GLU A 66 6.95 62.38 -24.62
CA GLU A 66 8.06 63.28 -24.97
C GLU A 66 7.81 64.05 -26.28
N ASP A 67 6.58 64.05 -26.80
CA ASP A 67 6.21 64.58 -28.12
C ASP A 67 5.38 65.89 -28.08
N GLN A 68 5.63 66.76 -27.10
CA GLN A 68 5.19 68.16 -27.17
C GLN A 68 6.27 69.11 -26.62
N PHE A 69 7.44 69.09 -27.24
CA PHE A 69 8.25 70.30 -27.29
C PHE A 69 8.18 70.81 -28.72
N GLU A 70 7.32 71.80 -28.93
CA GLU A 70 7.34 72.64 -30.12
C GLU A 70 8.78 73.12 -30.33
N ASP A 71 9.31 72.73 -31.47
CA ASP A 71 10.48 73.30 -32.11
C ASP A 71 10.25 74.82 -32.24
N TYR A 72 10.68 75.58 -31.23
CA TYR A 72 10.87 77.02 -31.37
C TYR A 72 12.06 77.18 -32.31
N GLY A 73 11.72 77.20 -33.59
CA GLY A 73 12.68 77.27 -34.68
C GLY A 73 13.74 78.33 -34.45
N GLU A 74 14.96 77.95 -34.81
CA GLU A 74 16.06 78.82 -35.17
C GLU A 74 15.57 80.11 -35.86
N VAL A 75 15.52 81.22 -35.12
CA VAL A 75 15.59 82.55 -35.74
C VAL A 75 17.08 82.88 -35.89
N VAL A 76 17.74 82.17 -36.80
CA VAL A 76 19.05 82.59 -37.30
C VAL A 76 18.81 83.81 -38.19
N SER A 77 19.22 84.95 -37.64
CA SER A 77 19.35 86.22 -38.33
C SER A 77 20.16 86.05 -39.62
N SER A 78 19.47 86.11 -40.77
CA SER A 78 20.09 86.28 -42.09
C SER A 78 19.90 87.73 -42.55
N CYS A 79 20.64 88.65 -41.93
CA CYS A 79 20.88 89.95 -42.55
C CYS A 79 21.84 89.76 -43.74
N SER A 80 21.22 89.66 -44.92
CA SER A 80 21.86 89.71 -46.24
C SER A 80 22.68 91.01 -46.40
N MET A 81 23.97 90.96 -46.10
CA MET A 81 24.95 91.89 -46.65
C MET A 81 25.15 91.57 -48.13
N ARG A 82 24.34 92.18 -48.99
CA ARG A 82 24.59 92.23 -50.43
C ARG A 82 25.05 93.64 -50.79
N SER A 83 26.37 93.80 -50.77
CA SER A 83 27.05 94.85 -51.51
C SER A 83 26.68 94.72 -52.99
N SER A 84 26.10 95.76 -53.57
CA SER A 84 25.94 95.90 -55.02
C SER A 84 26.29 97.30 -55.44
N ASN A 85 27.31 97.36 -56.30
CA ASN A 85 27.89 98.52 -56.95
C ASN A 85 26.88 99.48 -57.59
N CYS A 86 27.22 100.76 -57.45
CA CYS A 86 27.22 101.83 -58.45
C CYS A 86 26.27 101.70 -59.66
N ARG A 87 25.36 102.67 -59.81
CA ARG A 87 24.99 103.24 -61.12
C ARG A 87 25.09 104.76 -61.08
N VAL A 88 26.09 105.25 -61.81
CA VAL A 88 26.21 106.62 -62.30
C VAL A 88 25.35 106.74 -63.55
N HIS A 89 24.46 107.73 -63.57
CA HIS A 89 23.84 108.41 -64.72
C HIS A 89 22.87 109.41 -64.07
N GLY A 90 23.04 110.73 -64.13
CA GLY A 90 23.48 111.56 -65.25
C GLY A 90 22.23 112.21 -65.86
N SER A 91 22.17 113.55 -65.84
CA SER A 91 21.31 114.48 -66.60
C SER A 91 20.75 115.57 -65.65
N CYS A 92 21.40 116.74 -65.61
CA CYS A 92 21.06 117.95 -66.39
C CYS A 92 19.79 118.65 -65.84
N ASP A 93 19.66 119.96 -65.75
CA ASP A 93 20.48 121.10 -66.14
C ASP A 93 19.77 122.35 -65.60
N LEU A 94 20.43 123.50 -65.77
CA LEU A 94 19.91 124.87 -65.77
C LEU A 94 19.74 125.53 -64.40
N SER A 95 20.16 126.77 -64.13
CA SER A 95 21.10 127.75 -64.70
C SER A 95 20.69 129.07 -64.02
N SER A 96 21.64 130.00 -63.88
CA SER A 96 21.38 131.44 -63.71
C SER A 96 20.93 131.89 -62.31
N MET A 97 21.86 132.44 -61.54
CA MET A 97 21.90 133.90 -61.33
C MET A 97 23.33 134.36 -61.00
N ASP A 98 23.66 135.51 -61.57
CA ASP A 98 24.95 136.20 -61.58
C ASP A 98 25.48 136.61 -60.20
N PRO A 99 26.80 136.94 -60.11
CA PRO A 99 27.45 137.27 -58.86
C PRO A 99 27.30 138.76 -58.56
N GLU A 100 26.40 139.13 -57.65
CA GLU A 100 26.48 140.43 -57.00
C GLU A 100 27.33 140.33 -55.74
N VAL A 101 28.52 140.90 -55.87
CA VAL A 101 29.43 141.26 -54.79
C VAL A 101 28.68 142.14 -53.80
N SER A 102 28.09 141.52 -52.77
CA SER A 102 27.68 142.24 -51.58
C SER A 102 27.76 141.29 -50.39
N SER A 103 28.71 141.62 -49.51
CA SER A 103 29.04 140.94 -48.26
C SER A 103 29.78 139.60 -48.36
N CYS A 104 31.10 139.69 -48.58
CA CYS A 104 32.07 138.64 -48.24
C CYS A 104 32.00 138.21 -46.75
N SER A 105 31.22 138.92 -45.91
CA SER A 105 30.92 138.54 -44.51
C SER A 105 29.86 137.44 -44.46
N GLU A 106 28.79 137.52 -45.25
CA GLU A 106 27.61 136.65 -45.10
C GLU A 106 27.86 135.23 -45.63
N SER A 107 28.73 135.07 -46.64
CA SER A 107 29.20 133.77 -47.13
C SER A 107 30.23 133.14 -46.19
N VAL A 108 31.08 133.94 -45.55
CA VAL A 108 32.07 133.46 -44.56
C VAL A 108 31.38 133.04 -43.27
N GLU A 109 30.34 133.76 -42.83
CA GLU A 109 29.50 133.39 -41.69
C GLU A 109 28.71 132.10 -41.97
N LYS A 110 28.16 131.92 -43.18
CA LYS A 110 27.51 130.65 -43.59
C LYS A 110 28.50 129.49 -43.67
N LEU A 111 29.73 129.71 -44.16
CA LEU A 111 30.78 128.70 -44.17
C LEU A 111 31.22 128.35 -42.74
N SER A 112 31.41 129.35 -41.86
CA SER A 112 31.71 129.14 -40.43
C SER A 112 30.59 128.38 -39.73
N PHE A 113 29.31 128.70 -40.00
CA PHE A 113 28.17 127.97 -39.45
C PHE A 113 28.11 126.53 -39.96
N LEU A 114 28.41 126.30 -41.23
CA LEU A 114 28.49 124.94 -41.79
C LEU A 114 29.68 124.17 -41.22
N GLU A 115 30.82 124.82 -40.99
CA GLU A 115 32.01 124.23 -40.37
C GLU A 115 31.76 123.89 -38.90
N ASP A 116 31.13 124.79 -38.14
CA ASP A 116 30.67 124.53 -36.77
C ASP A 116 29.62 123.40 -36.73
N ARG A 117 28.70 123.36 -37.71
CA ARG A 117 27.71 122.29 -37.83
C ARG A 117 28.33 120.96 -38.24
N ILE A 118 29.38 120.97 -39.07
CA ILE A 118 30.15 119.78 -39.41
C ILE A 118 30.89 119.28 -38.18
N LEU A 119 31.54 120.15 -37.41
CA LEU A 119 32.21 119.79 -36.16
C LEU A 119 31.23 119.22 -35.12
N GLU A 120 30.03 119.80 -35.01
CA GLU A 120 28.96 119.28 -34.15
C GLU A 120 28.50 117.88 -34.62
N LEU A 121 28.28 117.70 -35.93
CA LEU A 121 27.91 116.40 -36.52
C LEU A 121 29.02 115.36 -36.40
N GLU A 122 30.29 115.75 -36.49
CA GLU A 122 31.45 114.89 -36.25
C GLU A 122 31.54 114.51 -34.76
N GLY A 123 31.27 115.44 -33.86
CA GLY A 123 31.13 115.19 -32.42
C GLY A 123 29.98 114.22 -32.11
N GLU A 124 28.80 114.43 -32.68
CA GLU A 124 27.66 113.51 -32.57
C GLU A 124 27.98 112.13 -33.20
N ASN A 125 28.73 112.09 -34.30
CA ASN A 125 29.11 110.85 -34.96
C ASN A 125 30.13 110.05 -34.14
N THR A 126 31.15 110.70 -33.55
CA THR A 126 32.10 110.04 -32.64
C THR A 126 31.38 109.50 -31.39
N GLN A 127 30.46 110.27 -30.80
CA GLN A 127 29.63 109.77 -29.70
C GLN A 127 28.76 108.59 -30.12
N ARG A 128 28.16 108.65 -31.32
CA ARG A 128 27.39 107.53 -31.89
C ARG A 128 28.25 106.29 -32.04
N GLU A 129 29.43 106.39 -32.62
CA GLU A 129 30.39 105.30 -32.79
C GLU A 129 30.82 104.69 -31.45
N GLU A 130 31.09 105.51 -30.43
CA GLU A 130 31.40 105.02 -29.08
C GLU A 130 30.23 104.24 -28.47
N THR A 131 28.99 104.75 -28.60
CA THR A 131 27.80 104.03 -28.12
C THR A 131 27.59 102.72 -28.87
N GLU A 132 27.84 102.72 -30.18
CA GLU A 132 27.75 101.51 -31.00
C GLU A 132 28.81 100.48 -30.59
N GLN A 133 30.05 100.90 -30.35
CA GLN A 133 31.12 100.02 -29.86
C GLN A 133 30.78 99.45 -28.47
N LYS A 134 30.24 100.26 -27.55
CA LYS A 134 29.78 99.81 -26.22
C LYS A 134 28.65 98.78 -26.35
N LEU A 135 27.66 99.03 -27.21
CA LEU A 135 26.56 98.08 -27.47
C LEU A 135 27.07 96.79 -28.10
N ARG A 136 28.00 96.87 -29.07
CA ARG A 136 28.63 95.69 -29.69
C ARG A 136 29.40 94.86 -28.67
N GLN A 137 30.15 95.50 -27.78
CA GLN A 137 30.89 94.81 -26.71
C GLN A 137 29.93 94.17 -25.70
N LEU A 138 28.90 94.89 -25.26
CA LEU A 138 27.87 94.36 -24.37
C LEU A 138 27.15 93.16 -25.01
N ASN A 139 26.79 93.25 -26.29
CA ASN A 139 26.14 92.15 -27.01
C ASN A 139 27.05 90.92 -27.11
N LYS A 140 28.35 91.13 -27.38
CA LYS A 140 29.36 90.05 -27.37
C LYS A 140 29.46 89.37 -26.01
N ASP A 141 29.43 90.13 -24.92
CA ASP A 141 29.52 89.58 -23.57
C ASP A 141 28.21 88.89 -23.13
N LEU A 142 27.05 89.41 -23.54
CA LEU A 142 25.76 88.74 -23.38
C LEU A 142 25.72 87.41 -24.16
N MET A 143 26.18 87.38 -25.41
CA MET A 143 26.27 86.14 -26.18
C MET A 143 27.15 85.09 -25.50
N LYS A 144 28.35 85.47 -25.01
CA LYS A 144 29.18 84.54 -24.22
C LYS A 144 28.45 84.05 -22.97
N LYS A 145 27.70 84.92 -22.30
CA LYS A 145 26.93 84.55 -21.13
C LYS A 145 25.80 83.58 -21.47
N ILE A 146 25.13 83.77 -22.60
CA ILE A 146 24.10 82.84 -23.12
C ILE A 146 24.75 81.48 -23.41
N TYR A 147 25.82 81.43 -24.20
CA TYR A 147 26.50 80.16 -24.51
C TYR A 147 26.98 79.42 -23.26
N SER A 148 27.54 80.13 -22.28
CA SER A 148 27.95 79.52 -21.00
C SER A 148 26.77 78.98 -20.20
N LEU A 149 25.60 79.62 -20.26
CA LEU A 149 24.38 79.13 -19.60
C LEU A 149 23.78 77.94 -20.37
N GLU A 150 23.82 77.94 -21.69
CA GLU A 150 23.38 76.82 -22.53
C GLU A 150 24.22 75.57 -22.30
N GLU A 151 25.54 75.72 -22.23
CA GLU A 151 26.47 74.63 -21.88
C GLU A 151 26.17 74.08 -20.48
N GLN A 152 25.99 74.97 -19.48
CA GLN A 152 25.60 74.56 -18.12
C GLN A 152 24.26 73.81 -18.09
N MET A 153 23.26 74.25 -18.88
CA MET A 153 21.98 73.54 -18.96
C MET A 153 22.12 72.19 -19.67
N GLN A 154 22.94 72.09 -20.71
CA GLN A 154 23.19 70.83 -21.40
C GLN A 154 23.92 69.83 -20.50
N ASP A 155 24.94 70.27 -19.76
CA ASP A 155 25.65 69.46 -18.78
C ASP A 155 24.71 68.99 -17.66
N GLN A 156 23.87 69.89 -17.14
CA GLN A 156 22.85 69.52 -16.13
C GLN A 156 21.84 68.51 -16.68
N LYS A 157 21.40 68.67 -17.92
CA LYS A 157 20.50 67.70 -18.58
C LYS A 157 21.16 66.33 -18.71
N LEU A 158 22.42 66.28 -19.13
CA LEU A 158 23.17 65.04 -19.26
C LEU A 158 23.34 64.35 -17.90
N GLN A 159 23.73 65.11 -16.86
CA GLN A 159 23.87 64.60 -15.50
C GLN A 159 22.56 64.00 -14.98
N LEU A 160 21.44 64.69 -15.16
CA LEU A 160 20.13 64.17 -14.73
C LEU A 160 19.71 62.91 -15.49
N GLU A 161 20.02 62.82 -16.80
CA GLU A 161 19.71 61.63 -17.58
C GLU A 161 20.60 60.43 -17.19
N GLU A 162 21.88 60.67 -16.88
CA GLU A 162 22.79 59.65 -16.34
C GLU A 162 22.34 59.16 -14.96
N GLU A 163 21.98 60.07 -14.05
CA GLU A 163 21.45 59.73 -12.72
C GLU A 163 20.15 58.92 -12.82
N LYS A 164 19.23 59.33 -13.69
CA LYS A 164 17.99 58.60 -13.99
C LYS A 164 18.29 57.19 -14.50
N GLN A 165 19.20 57.06 -15.46
CA GLN A 165 19.57 55.77 -16.02
C GLN A 165 20.24 54.86 -14.98
N GLU A 166 21.06 55.43 -14.09
CA GLU A 166 21.65 54.70 -12.98
C GLU A 166 20.58 54.19 -11.99
N ILE A 167 19.62 55.03 -11.61
CA ILE A 167 18.51 54.64 -10.71
C ILE A 167 17.69 53.51 -11.33
N ILE A 168 17.38 53.59 -12.63
CA ILE A 168 16.65 52.54 -13.35
C ILE A 168 17.45 51.23 -13.34
N SER A 169 18.75 51.29 -13.67
CA SER A 169 19.64 50.12 -13.65
C SER A 169 19.74 49.48 -12.25
N GLN A 170 19.85 50.29 -11.20
CA GLN A 170 19.87 49.82 -9.81
C GLN A 170 18.54 49.19 -9.40
N ARG A 171 17.41 49.83 -9.74
CA ARG A 171 16.06 49.30 -9.50
C ARG A 171 15.87 47.95 -10.17
N ASP A 172 16.22 47.85 -11.45
CA ASP A 172 16.07 46.64 -12.23
C ASP A 172 16.97 45.52 -11.67
N SER A 173 18.22 45.83 -11.31
CA SER A 173 19.11 44.88 -10.64
C SER A 173 18.54 44.37 -9.31
N CYS A 174 17.94 45.25 -8.51
CA CYS A 174 17.27 44.87 -7.26
C CYS A 174 16.05 43.98 -7.51
N PHE A 175 15.21 44.36 -8.48
CA PHE A 175 14.03 43.60 -8.88
C PHE A 175 14.39 42.19 -9.33
N HIS A 176 15.35 42.03 -10.26
CA HIS A 176 15.80 40.71 -10.72
C HIS A 176 16.43 39.87 -9.59
N LYS A 177 17.08 40.50 -8.60
CA LYS A 177 17.59 39.78 -7.41
C LYS A 177 16.43 39.27 -6.54
N ALA A 178 15.41 40.08 -6.32
CA ALA A 178 14.22 39.67 -5.59
C ALA A 178 13.48 38.55 -6.32
N GLU A 179 13.21 38.73 -7.61
CA GLU A 179 12.56 37.73 -8.47
C GLU A 179 13.28 36.38 -8.44
N ARG A 180 14.62 36.35 -8.56
CA ARG A 180 15.39 35.12 -8.43
C ARG A 180 15.20 34.44 -7.07
N LYS A 181 15.17 35.21 -5.97
CA LYS A 181 14.93 34.65 -4.63
C LYS A 181 13.52 34.06 -4.52
N TRP A 182 12.52 34.74 -5.06
CA TRP A 182 11.14 34.23 -5.10
C TRP A 182 11.02 32.96 -5.93
N CYS A 183 11.66 32.91 -7.10
CA CYS A 183 11.71 31.71 -7.95
C CYS A 183 12.38 30.53 -7.22
N LEU A 184 13.52 30.76 -6.56
CA LEU A 184 14.21 29.71 -5.80
C LEU A 184 13.39 29.20 -4.62
N GLU A 185 12.75 30.08 -3.84
CA GLU A 185 11.90 29.64 -2.72
C GLU A 185 10.66 28.89 -3.23
N ARG A 186 10.05 29.34 -4.32
CA ARG A 186 8.96 28.62 -4.99
C ARG A 186 9.39 27.23 -5.45
N GLU A 187 10.55 27.11 -6.09
CA GLU A 187 11.10 25.82 -6.54
C GLU A 187 11.39 24.88 -5.36
N LYS A 188 11.96 25.40 -4.28
CA LYS A 188 12.21 24.65 -3.04
C LYS A 188 10.91 24.14 -2.41
N LEU A 189 9.89 24.99 -2.31
CA LEU A 189 8.57 24.60 -1.80
C LEU A 189 7.91 23.56 -2.72
N ASN A 190 7.96 23.76 -4.04
CA ASN A 190 7.44 22.78 -5.01
C ASN A 190 8.16 21.43 -4.92
N ALA A 191 9.49 21.42 -4.76
CA ALA A 191 10.26 20.20 -4.54
C ALA A 191 9.84 19.50 -3.25
N ARG A 192 9.62 20.26 -2.17
CA ARG A 192 9.14 19.70 -0.90
C ARG A 192 7.73 19.12 -1.03
N ILE A 193 6.82 19.80 -1.73
CA ILE A 193 5.47 19.31 -2.01
C ILE A 193 5.53 18.00 -2.80
N LYS A 194 6.36 17.94 -3.85
CA LYS A 194 6.52 16.72 -4.66
C LYS A 194 6.98 15.53 -3.82
N VAL A 195 8.00 15.70 -2.97
CA VAL A 195 8.47 14.64 -2.07
C VAL A 195 7.35 14.18 -1.13
N LEU A 196 6.61 15.13 -0.53
CA LEU A 196 5.49 14.78 0.35
C LEU A 196 4.35 14.05 -0.38
N GLN A 197 4.08 14.40 -1.64
CA GLN A 197 3.11 13.71 -2.49
C GLN A 197 3.58 12.28 -2.81
N ASP A 198 4.85 12.12 -3.18
CA ASP A 198 5.45 10.81 -3.46
C ASP A 198 5.40 9.91 -2.20
N ASP A 199 5.79 10.44 -1.04
CA ASP A 199 5.71 9.74 0.26
C ASP A 199 4.25 9.35 0.59
N ASN A 200 3.29 10.24 0.37
CA ASN A 200 1.87 9.95 0.63
C ASN A 200 1.34 8.83 -0.26
N VAL A 201 1.74 8.81 -1.54
CA VAL A 201 1.41 7.71 -2.46
C VAL A 201 2.05 6.40 -1.98
N GLN A 202 3.31 6.42 -1.54
CA GLN A 202 3.98 5.23 -0.99
C GLN A 202 3.30 4.71 0.29
N PHE A 203 2.90 5.60 1.20
CA PHE A 203 2.14 5.23 2.39
C PHE A 203 0.77 4.65 2.05
N SER A 204 0.06 5.26 1.09
CA SER A 204 -1.24 4.75 0.62
C SER A 204 -1.11 3.35 0.01
N GLN A 205 -0.06 3.10 -0.79
CA GLN A 205 0.24 1.78 -1.31
C GLN A 205 0.56 0.78 -0.18
N SER A 206 1.37 1.17 0.79
CA SER A 206 1.72 0.34 1.95
C SER A 206 0.51 -0.01 2.82
N VAL A 207 -0.40 0.94 3.03
CA VAL A 207 -1.67 0.70 3.74
C VAL A 207 -2.55 -0.26 2.95
N SER A 208 -2.63 -0.11 1.63
CA SER A 208 -3.40 -1.03 0.77
C SER A 208 -2.86 -2.47 0.83
N THR A 209 -1.53 -2.64 0.77
CA THR A 209 -0.91 -3.97 0.86
C THR A 209 -1.09 -4.60 2.24
N LEU A 210 -0.91 -3.84 3.32
CA LEU A 210 -1.16 -4.31 4.69
C LEU A 210 -2.63 -4.69 4.90
N ASN A 211 -3.57 -3.90 4.37
CA ASN A 211 -5.00 -4.23 4.44
C ASN A 211 -5.32 -5.52 3.66
N ALA A 212 -4.69 -5.75 2.50
CA ALA A 212 -4.84 -7.00 1.78
C ALA A 212 -4.29 -8.19 2.58
N GLN A 213 -3.13 -8.04 3.24
CA GLN A 213 -2.56 -9.06 4.12
C GLN A 213 -3.47 -9.34 5.34
N ASN A 214 -3.99 -8.30 6.00
CA ASN A 214 -4.94 -8.45 7.10
C ASN A 214 -6.18 -9.23 6.67
N ARG A 215 -6.78 -8.92 5.51
CA ARG A 215 -7.93 -9.66 4.97
C ARG A 215 -7.63 -11.16 4.75
N VAL A 216 -6.41 -11.50 4.33
CA VAL A 216 -5.99 -12.90 4.17
C VAL A 216 -5.86 -13.58 5.53
N LEU A 217 -5.27 -12.91 6.51
CA LEU A 217 -5.14 -13.42 7.87
C LEU A 217 -6.51 -13.60 8.53
N GLU A 218 -7.43 -12.64 8.39
CA GLU A 218 -8.80 -12.73 8.87
C GLU A 218 -9.51 -13.97 8.31
N LYS A 219 -9.39 -14.22 6.98
CA LYS A 219 -9.95 -15.43 6.36
C LYS A 219 -9.32 -16.71 6.91
N LYS A 220 -8.01 -16.72 7.14
CA LYS A 220 -7.33 -17.89 7.73
C LYS A 220 -7.79 -18.14 9.16
N VAL A 221 -7.95 -17.10 9.96
CA VAL A 221 -8.50 -17.21 11.32
C VAL A 221 -9.93 -17.75 11.26
N GLN A 222 -10.78 -17.23 10.38
CA GLN A 222 -12.14 -17.74 10.18
C GLN A 222 -12.16 -19.22 9.78
N SER A 223 -11.28 -19.65 8.86
CA SER A 223 -11.14 -21.07 8.46
C SER A 223 -10.76 -21.95 9.65
N LEU A 224 -9.71 -21.56 10.39
CA LEU A 224 -9.25 -22.32 11.56
C LEU A 224 -10.31 -22.39 12.65
N VAL A 225 -11.08 -21.31 12.86
CA VAL A 225 -12.21 -21.32 13.80
C VAL A 225 -13.28 -22.31 13.34
N SER A 226 -13.63 -22.35 12.04
CA SER A 226 -14.57 -23.36 11.49
C SER A 226 -14.06 -24.78 11.74
N GLU A 227 -12.79 -25.06 11.42
CA GLU A 227 -12.18 -26.38 11.61
C GLU A 227 -12.16 -26.81 13.10
N VAL A 228 -11.88 -25.87 14.01
CA VAL A 228 -11.93 -26.14 15.45
C VAL A 228 -13.35 -26.42 15.91
N LEU A 229 -14.35 -25.70 15.41
CA LEU A 229 -15.76 -25.95 15.74
C LEU A 229 -16.22 -27.32 15.21
N GLU A 230 -15.85 -27.68 13.98
CA GLU A 230 -16.17 -28.98 13.36
C GLU A 230 -15.54 -30.15 14.12
N THR A 231 -14.27 -30.02 14.53
CA THR A 231 -13.58 -31.04 15.33
C THR A 231 -14.12 -31.13 16.74
N ALA A 232 -14.51 -30.01 17.36
CA ALA A 232 -15.18 -30.00 18.66
C ALA A 232 -16.55 -30.68 18.61
N GLU A 233 -17.35 -30.42 17.57
CA GLU A 233 -18.64 -31.08 17.37
C GLU A 233 -18.46 -32.59 17.15
N SER A 234 -17.48 -32.98 16.34
CA SER A 234 -17.16 -34.40 16.10
C SER A 234 -16.71 -35.11 17.38
N LEU A 235 -15.90 -34.44 18.21
CA LEU A 235 -15.47 -34.96 19.50
C LEU A 235 -16.64 -35.12 20.47
N GLU A 236 -17.59 -34.18 20.48
CA GLU A 236 -18.76 -34.29 21.36
C GLU A 236 -19.67 -35.45 20.93
N LYS A 237 -19.88 -35.66 19.63
CA LYS A 237 -20.59 -36.84 19.11
C LYS A 237 -19.95 -38.16 19.58
N GLU A 238 -18.62 -38.24 19.56
CA GLU A 238 -17.90 -39.42 20.02
C GLU A 238 -17.93 -39.60 21.55
N ARG A 239 -17.99 -38.49 22.30
CA ARG A 239 -18.21 -38.53 23.75
C ARG A 239 -19.61 -39.00 24.09
N GLU A 240 -20.62 -38.55 23.36
CA GLU A 240 -22.00 -38.99 23.49
C GLU A 240 -22.15 -40.47 23.15
N SER A 241 -21.57 -40.92 22.02
CA SER A 241 -21.57 -42.35 21.66
C SER A 241 -20.89 -43.21 22.73
N SER A 242 -19.74 -42.76 23.24
CA SER A 242 -19.03 -43.43 24.34
C SER A 242 -19.85 -43.47 25.64
N ARG A 243 -20.63 -42.41 25.93
CA ARG A 243 -21.53 -42.37 27.10
C ARG A 243 -22.66 -43.39 26.93
N MET A 244 -23.29 -43.41 25.75
CA MET A 244 -24.35 -44.37 25.43
C MET A 244 -23.89 -45.82 25.58
N TRP A 245 -22.68 -46.17 25.09
CA TRP A 245 -22.14 -47.51 25.24
C TRP A 245 -21.81 -47.89 26.69
N LYS A 246 -21.32 -46.93 27.48
CA LYS A 246 -21.08 -47.15 28.92
C LYS A 246 -22.38 -47.39 29.67
N ASP A 247 -23.43 -46.61 29.36
CA ASP A 247 -24.74 -46.76 29.98
C ASP A 247 -25.38 -48.11 29.60
N ALA A 248 -25.27 -48.53 28.33
CA ALA A 248 -25.71 -49.85 27.88
C ALA A 248 -24.96 -50.99 28.60
N LEU A 249 -23.64 -50.89 28.75
CA LEU A 249 -22.84 -51.89 29.47
C LEU A 249 -23.22 -51.98 30.95
N ASN A 250 -23.52 -50.84 31.58
CA ASN A 250 -23.99 -50.81 32.97
C ASN A 250 -25.36 -51.48 33.10
N GLN A 251 -26.29 -51.21 32.19
CA GLN A 251 -27.61 -51.86 32.16
C GLN A 251 -27.50 -53.38 32.00
N GLU A 252 -26.65 -53.86 31.09
CA GLU A 252 -26.37 -55.30 30.92
C GLU A 252 -25.78 -55.91 32.20
N ARG A 253 -24.85 -55.21 32.86
CA ARG A 253 -24.27 -55.67 34.13
C ARG A 253 -25.33 -55.76 35.23
N GLU A 254 -26.19 -54.75 35.36
CA GLU A 254 -27.29 -54.74 36.33
C GLU A 254 -28.31 -55.84 36.03
N ALA A 255 -28.65 -56.07 34.76
CA ALA A 255 -29.53 -57.16 34.33
C ALA A 255 -28.94 -58.53 34.69
N TRP A 256 -27.67 -58.76 34.36
CA TRP A 256 -26.96 -59.98 34.71
C TRP A 256 -26.88 -60.19 36.23
N GLN A 257 -26.65 -59.13 37.01
CA GLN A 257 -26.66 -59.22 38.47
C GLN A 257 -28.04 -59.58 39.02
N ARG A 258 -29.12 -59.01 38.47
CA ARG A 258 -30.50 -59.35 38.85
C ARG A 258 -30.82 -60.81 38.52
N GLU A 259 -30.53 -61.26 37.31
CA GLU A 259 -30.72 -62.68 36.92
C GLU A 259 -29.93 -63.62 37.84
N ARG A 260 -28.69 -63.24 38.20
CA ARG A 260 -27.88 -64.02 39.14
C ARG A 260 -28.48 -64.06 40.55
N GLN A 261 -29.09 -62.97 41.02
CA GLN A 261 -29.78 -62.93 42.30
C GLN A 261 -31.06 -63.78 42.27
N GLU A 262 -31.86 -63.69 41.20
CA GLU A 262 -33.07 -64.51 41.00
C GLU A 262 -32.72 -66.00 40.91
N ALA A 263 -31.68 -66.38 40.17
CA ALA A 263 -31.19 -67.74 40.10
C ALA A 263 -30.68 -68.24 41.46
N ALA A 264 -29.98 -67.40 42.24
CA ALA A 264 -29.55 -67.75 43.59
C ALA A 264 -30.74 -67.94 44.54
N GLN A 265 -31.77 -67.11 44.44
CA GLN A 265 -33.01 -67.25 45.21
C GLN A 265 -33.71 -68.57 44.86
N LEU A 266 -33.86 -68.89 43.57
CA LEU A 266 -34.44 -70.15 43.12
C LEU A 266 -33.65 -71.35 43.65
N VAL A 267 -32.31 -71.31 43.63
CA VAL A 267 -31.48 -72.36 44.21
C VAL A 267 -31.75 -72.53 45.70
N GLU A 268 -31.92 -71.44 46.44
CA GLU A 268 -32.21 -71.49 47.88
C GLU A 268 -33.63 -72.00 48.17
N ASP A 269 -34.61 -71.60 47.37
CA ASP A 269 -35.98 -72.12 47.45
C ASP A 269 -36.01 -73.64 47.20
N LEU A 270 -35.31 -74.10 46.15
CA LEU A 270 -35.16 -75.53 45.85
C LEU A 270 -34.42 -76.28 46.97
N ARG A 271 -33.41 -75.68 47.60
CA ARG A 271 -32.73 -76.26 48.77
C ARG A 271 -33.66 -76.39 49.98
N CYS A 272 -34.50 -75.39 50.21
CA CYS A 272 -35.50 -75.41 51.27
C CYS A 272 -36.56 -76.49 51.02
N GLU A 273 -37.03 -76.62 49.78
CA GLU A 273 -37.95 -77.68 49.35
C GLU A 273 -37.32 -79.06 49.48
N LEU A 274 -36.09 -79.26 49.00
CA LEU A 274 -35.34 -80.51 49.20
C LEU A 274 -35.19 -80.85 50.70
N SER A 275 -34.88 -79.85 51.53
CA SER A 275 -34.77 -80.04 52.98
C SER A 275 -36.11 -80.36 53.65
N ARG A 276 -37.23 -79.86 53.10
CA ARG A 276 -38.59 -80.24 53.54
C ARG A 276 -38.92 -81.66 53.11
N PHE A 277 -38.64 -81.99 51.85
CA PHE A 277 -38.86 -83.32 51.28
C PHE A 277 -38.08 -84.40 52.04
N GLN A 278 -36.80 -84.15 52.35
CA GLN A 278 -35.99 -85.04 53.17
C GLN A 278 -36.57 -85.24 54.59
N ARG A 279 -37.18 -84.22 55.18
CA ARG A 279 -37.85 -84.34 56.49
C ARG A 279 -39.12 -85.18 56.41
N THR A 280 -39.89 -85.08 55.33
CA THR A 280 -41.06 -85.94 55.08
C THR A 280 -40.69 -87.36 54.68
N ASP A 281 -39.59 -87.57 53.94
CA ASP A 281 -39.05 -88.89 53.61
C ASP A 281 -38.48 -89.62 54.82
N CYS A 282 -37.97 -88.91 55.83
CA CYS A 282 -37.62 -89.53 57.11
C CYS A 282 -38.82 -90.18 57.83
N GLU A 283 -40.07 -89.91 57.40
CA GLU A 283 -41.27 -90.58 57.90
C GLU A 283 -41.73 -91.77 57.01
N LEU A 284 -41.03 -92.07 55.92
CA LEU A 284 -41.30 -93.21 55.03
C LEU A 284 -40.07 -94.14 54.94
N PRO A 285 -40.21 -95.48 55.00
CA PRO A 285 -39.06 -96.38 54.86
C PRO A 285 -38.45 -96.23 53.45
N CYS A 286 -37.20 -95.79 53.38
CA CYS A 286 -36.45 -95.54 52.15
C CYS A 286 -36.67 -96.61 51.05
N CYS A 287 -37.19 -96.18 49.89
CA CYS A 287 -37.08 -96.94 48.66
C CYS A 287 -35.62 -96.91 48.19
N ASN A 288 -34.94 -98.04 48.38
CA ASN A 288 -33.52 -98.24 48.08
C ASN A 288 -33.30 -98.49 46.58
N ASP A 289 -33.68 -97.55 45.70
CA ASP A 289 -33.60 -97.71 44.24
C ASP A 289 -32.33 -97.08 43.61
N ARG A 290 -31.23 -97.06 44.36
CA ARG A 290 -29.89 -96.73 43.82
C ARG A 290 -29.35 -97.78 42.84
N ARG A 291 -30.02 -98.93 42.72
CA ARG A 291 -29.57 -100.05 41.88
C ARG A 291 -30.08 -99.93 40.44
N SER A 292 -31.29 -99.35 40.22
CA SER A 292 -31.83 -99.13 38.86
C SER A 292 -31.10 -98.05 38.07
N THR A 293 -30.59 -97.02 38.74
CA THR A 293 -29.87 -95.93 38.05
C THR A 293 -28.46 -96.35 37.64
N HIS A 294 -27.81 -97.23 38.40
CA HIS A 294 -26.50 -97.78 38.05
C HIS A 294 -26.58 -98.74 36.85
N SER A 295 -27.62 -99.59 36.79
CA SER A 295 -27.81 -100.51 35.66
C SER A 295 -28.12 -99.78 34.35
N LEU A 296 -28.90 -98.69 34.39
CA LEU A 296 -29.19 -97.88 33.20
C LEU A 296 -27.95 -97.12 32.70
N TRP A 297 -27.07 -96.68 33.60
CA TRP A 297 -25.81 -96.03 33.21
C TRP A 297 -24.84 -97.02 32.54
N GLU A 298 -24.73 -98.24 33.08
CA GLU A 298 -23.97 -99.32 32.45
C GLU A 298 -24.53 -99.73 31.08
N GLU A 299 -25.85 -99.71 30.90
CA GLU A 299 -26.48 -99.92 29.59
C GLU A 299 -26.14 -98.79 28.61
N CYS A 300 -26.18 -97.54 29.06
CA CYS A 300 -25.85 -96.39 28.24
C CYS A 300 -24.37 -96.37 27.82
N GLU A 301 -23.44 -96.75 28.70
CA GLU A 301 -22.02 -96.88 28.32
C GLU A 301 -21.75 -98.07 27.40
N ARG A 302 -22.44 -99.21 27.58
CA ARG A 302 -22.37 -100.31 26.61
C ARG A 302 -22.88 -99.88 25.24
N GLU A 303 -23.97 -99.11 25.19
CA GLU A 303 -24.52 -98.60 23.95
C GLU A 303 -23.59 -97.59 23.27
N LYS A 304 -22.96 -96.70 24.04
CA LYS A 304 -21.95 -95.77 23.54
C LYS A 304 -20.72 -96.50 22.98
N HIS A 305 -20.24 -97.55 23.66
CA HIS A 305 -19.15 -98.38 23.14
C HIS A 305 -19.54 -99.09 21.84
N ARG A 306 -20.75 -99.66 21.76
CA ARG A 306 -21.27 -100.29 20.55
C ARG A 306 -21.34 -99.31 19.37
N LEU A 307 -21.86 -98.10 19.61
CA LEU A 307 -21.94 -97.06 18.58
C LEU A 307 -20.55 -96.56 18.16
N ALA A 308 -19.57 -96.52 19.06
CA ALA A 308 -18.20 -96.15 18.72
C ALA A 308 -17.53 -97.19 17.81
N GLU A 309 -17.71 -98.48 18.10
CA GLU A 309 -17.23 -99.58 17.25
C GLU A 309 -17.88 -99.57 15.86
N GLU A 310 -19.20 -99.32 15.80
CA GLU A 310 -19.92 -99.20 14.54
C GLU A 310 -19.45 -97.98 13.72
N ASN A 311 -19.19 -96.84 14.37
CA ASN A 311 -18.65 -95.66 13.70
C ASN A 311 -17.22 -95.89 13.17
N GLN A 312 -16.39 -96.60 13.93
CA GLN A 312 -15.04 -97.00 13.51
C GLN A 312 -15.13 -97.89 12.25
N SER A 313 -16.00 -98.91 12.26
CA SER A 313 -16.20 -99.79 11.10
C SER A 313 -16.75 -99.04 9.88
N LEU A 314 -17.68 -98.10 10.07
CA LEU A 314 -18.19 -97.27 8.98
C LEU A 314 -17.12 -96.36 8.40
N ARG A 315 -16.17 -95.87 9.20
CA ARG A 315 -15.02 -95.09 8.72
C ARG A 315 -14.08 -95.95 7.88
N GLU A 316 -13.77 -97.16 8.32
CA GLU A 316 -12.95 -98.12 7.56
C GLU A 316 -13.60 -98.44 6.20
N ILE A 317 -14.91 -98.70 6.18
CA ILE A 317 -15.67 -98.90 4.93
C ILE A 317 -15.66 -97.63 4.06
N ASN A 318 -15.70 -96.43 4.66
CA ASN A 318 -15.63 -95.17 3.91
C ASN A 318 -14.24 -94.96 3.30
N GLU A 319 -13.18 -95.27 4.02
CA GLU A 319 -11.80 -95.24 3.53
C GLU A 319 -11.62 -96.26 2.40
N ASP A 320 -12.09 -97.50 2.55
CA ASP A 320 -12.08 -98.51 1.49
C ASP A 320 -12.86 -98.07 0.25
N LEU A 321 -14.00 -97.40 0.44
CA LEU A 321 -14.79 -96.82 -0.67
C LEU A 321 -14.09 -95.62 -1.31
N GLN A 322 -13.42 -94.77 -0.54
CA GLN A 322 -12.61 -93.67 -1.07
C GLN A 322 -11.42 -94.19 -1.86
N ASP A 323 -10.76 -95.25 -1.39
CA ASP A 323 -9.68 -95.94 -2.10
C ASP A 323 -10.19 -96.61 -3.38
N ALA A 324 -11.37 -97.25 -3.34
CA ALA A 324 -12.02 -97.77 -4.54
C ALA A 324 -12.39 -96.65 -5.53
N LEU A 325 -12.83 -95.49 -5.05
CA LEU A 325 -13.13 -94.32 -5.87
C LEU A 325 -11.85 -93.69 -6.47
N LEU A 326 -10.73 -93.69 -5.73
CA LEU A 326 -9.42 -93.26 -6.19
C LEU A 326 -8.84 -94.20 -7.25
N VAL A 327 -9.01 -95.51 -7.09
CA VAL A 327 -8.60 -96.52 -8.09
C VAL A 327 -9.49 -96.46 -9.35
N GLN A 328 -10.79 -96.17 -9.19
CA GLN A 328 -11.73 -96.05 -10.31
C GLN A 328 -11.57 -94.71 -11.08
N ASN A 329 -11.27 -93.61 -10.39
CA ASN A 329 -11.04 -92.29 -11.02
C ASN A 329 -9.58 -92.07 -11.45
N GLY A 330 -8.62 -92.85 -10.94
CA GLY A 330 -7.22 -92.85 -11.36
C GLY A 330 -6.96 -93.51 -12.72
N SER A 331 -7.95 -94.21 -13.30
CA SER A 331 -7.86 -94.83 -14.63
C SER A 331 -8.33 -93.91 -15.79
N LEU A 332 -8.75 -92.68 -15.49
CA LEU A 332 -9.38 -91.77 -16.48
C LEU A 332 -8.79 -90.36 -16.56
N CYS A 333 -7.65 -90.06 -15.95
CA CYS A 333 -7.12 -88.68 -15.95
C CYS A 333 -5.63 -88.56 -16.24
N PHE A 334 -5.29 -88.31 -17.51
CA PHE A 334 -4.36 -87.29 -18.02
C PHE A 334 -4.51 -87.26 -19.56
N PRO A 335 -4.30 -86.14 -20.30
CA PRO A 335 -4.32 -84.71 -19.95
C PRO A 335 -5.08 -83.81 -20.99
N HIS A 336 -5.29 -82.53 -20.67
CA HIS A 336 -5.50 -81.31 -21.52
C HIS A 336 -6.73 -80.51 -21.05
N SER A 337 -6.57 -79.32 -20.47
CA SER A 337 -6.16 -78.06 -21.10
C SER A 337 -7.26 -77.42 -21.97
N ILE A 338 -7.54 -76.15 -21.63
CA ILE A 338 -8.08 -75.08 -22.48
C ILE A 338 -9.62 -75.00 -22.68
N HIS A 339 -10.11 -73.78 -22.36
CA HIS A 339 -11.32 -73.11 -22.82
C HIS A 339 -12.68 -73.75 -22.56
N ARG A 340 -13.54 -73.01 -21.85
CA ARG A 340 -14.84 -72.66 -22.43
C ARG A 340 -15.36 -71.32 -21.89
N GLU A 341 -15.41 -70.38 -22.82
CA GLU A 341 -16.09 -69.10 -22.78
C GLU A 341 -17.63 -69.28 -22.82
N ASN A 342 -18.34 -68.26 -22.34
CA ASN A 342 -19.70 -67.83 -22.71
C ASN A 342 -20.91 -68.61 -22.17
N SER A 343 -21.63 -67.97 -21.24
CA SER A 343 -23.06 -67.68 -21.46
C SER A 343 -23.54 -66.43 -20.69
N PRO A 344 -24.48 -65.64 -21.24
CA PRO A 344 -24.70 -64.25 -20.83
C PRO A 344 -25.98 -64.07 -20.00
N SER A 345 -25.92 -63.33 -18.89
CA SER A 345 -27.12 -62.76 -18.27
C SER A 345 -26.83 -61.51 -17.43
N LYS A 346 -27.20 -60.37 -18.04
CA LYS A 346 -27.71 -59.08 -17.51
C LYS A 346 -27.09 -58.37 -16.28
N PRO A 347 -27.13 -57.02 -16.29
CA PRO A 347 -26.17 -56.15 -15.62
C PRO A 347 -26.68 -55.65 -14.26
N GLY A 348 -25.74 -55.45 -13.33
CA GLY A 348 -26.00 -54.70 -12.10
C GLY A 348 -25.42 -55.37 -10.86
N SER A 349 -24.10 -55.44 -10.79
CA SER A 349 -23.27 -55.49 -9.58
C SER A 349 -21.94 -56.16 -9.97
N PRO A 350 -20.80 -55.46 -9.97
CA PRO A 350 -19.53 -56.14 -10.10
C PRO A 350 -19.26 -56.85 -8.77
N VAL A 351 -19.50 -58.16 -8.74
CA VAL A 351 -18.91 -59.01 -7.70
C VAL A 351 -17.42 -59.10 -8.05
N HIS A 352 -16.68 -58.05 -7.73
CA HIS A 352 -15.23 -58.10 -7.73
C HIS A 352 -14.84 -59.12 -6.66
N SER A 353 -14.17 -60.19 -7.06
CA SER A 353 -13.54 -61.08 -6.10
C SER A 353 -12.47 -60.28 -5.37
N ILE A 354 -12.36 -60.46 -4.05
CA ILE A 354 -11.42 -59.78 -3.15
C ILE A 354 -9.98 -59.70 -3.70
N ALA A 355 -9.56 -60.68 -4.51
CA ALA A 355 -8.27 -60.66 -5.21
C ALA A 355 -8.14 -59.48 -6.20
N GLU A 356 -9.19 -59.19 -6.97
CA GLU A 356 -9.24 -58.10 -7.94
C GLU A 356 -9.32 -56.73 -7.24
N GLU A 357 -9.98 -56.65 -6.08
CA GLU A 357 -10.02 -55.42 -5.26
C GLU A 357 -8.67 -55.14 -4.57
N ILE A 358 -7.95 -56.19 -4.14
CA ILE A 358 -6.57 -56.06 -3.63
C ILE A 358 -5.61 -55.62 -4.76
N ASP A 359 -5.75 -56.17 -5.96
CA ASP A 359 -4.93 -55.79 -7.11
C ASP A 359 -5.22 -54.35 -7.57
N VAL A 360 -6.48 -53.91 -7.56
CA VAL A 360 -6.86 -52.52 -7.85
C VAL A 360 -6.36 -51.58 -6.76
N CYS A 361 -6.54 -51.92 -5.47
CA CYS A 361 -6.06 -51.10 -4.35
C CYS A 361 -4.53 -50.95 -4.35
N THR A 362 -3.79 -52.03 -4.63
CA THR A 362 -2.33 -51.97 -4.75
C THR A 362 -1.89 -51.14 -5.96
N GLN A 363 -2.60 -51.22 -7.09
CA GLN A 363 -2.33 -50.40 -8.26
C GLN A 363 -2.62 -48.91 -8.00
N GLU A 364 -3.71 -48.59 -7.30
CA GLU A 364 -4.06 -47.23 -6.89
C GLU A 364 -3.03 -46.66 -5.91
N GLN A 365 -2.56 -47.45 -4.94
CA GLN A 365 -1.46 -47.06 -4.04
C GLN A 365 -0.15 -46.77 -4.80
N ILE A 366 0.21 -47.59 -5.79
CA ILE A 366 1.39 -47.37 -6.63
C ILE A 366 1.22 -46.10 -7.48
N SER A 367 0.02 -45.86 -8.02
CA SER A 367 -0.28 -44.65 -8.79
C SER A 367 -0.19 -43.39 -7.94
N ALA A 368 -0.79 -43.39 -6.75
CA ALA A 368 -0.71 -42.29 -5.79
C ALA A 368 0.75 -41.99 -5.37
N LEU A 369 1.56 -43.05 -5.16
CA LEU A 369 2.97 -42.90 -4.85
C LEU A 369 3.76 -42.28 -6.02
N ASN A 370 3.43 -42.65 -7.27
CA ASN A 370 4.07 -42.08 -8.46
C ASN A 370 3.67 -40.62 -8.70
N GLU A 371 2.42 -40.25 -8.46
CA GLU A 371 1.97 -38.85 -8.50
C GLU A 371 2.67 -38.00 -7.43
N GLN A 372 2.82 -38.52 -6.22
CA GLN A 372 3.57 -37.84 -5.16
C GLN A 372 5.04 -37.63 -5.55
N LYS A 373 5.68 -38.62 -6.17
CA LYS A 373 7.05 -38.50 -6.70
C LYS A 373 7.15 -37.46 -7.81
N GLU A 374 6.17 -37.39 -8.71
CA GLU A 374 6.11 -36.40 -9.78
C GLU A 374 5.91 -34.97 -9.24
N VAL A 375 5.05 -34.80 -8.24
CA VAL A 375 4.89 -33.51 -7.53
C VAL A 375 6.21 -33.13 -6.83
N ASN A 376 6.88 -34.08 -6.17
CA ASN A 376 8.17 -33.82 -5.53
C ASN A 376 9.24 -33.42 -6.57
N ARG A 377 9.27 -34.06 -7.74
CA ARG A 377 10.14 -33.71 -8.86
C ARG A 377 9.87 -32.29 -9.36
N ARG A 378 8.59 -31.91 -9.53
CA ARG A 378 8.19 -30.56 -9.94
C ARG A 378 8.55 -29.50 -8.90
N LEU A 379 8.35 -29.80 -7.61
CA LEU A 379 8.73 -28.93 -6.51
C LEU A 379 10.24 -28.71 -6.46
N ARG A 380 11.05 -29.77 -6.68
CA ARG A 380 12.50 -29.64 -6.79
C ARG A 380 12.91 -28.73 -7.96
N GLN A 381 12.32 -28.95 -9.14
CA GLN A 381 12.58 -28.09 -10.31
C GLN A 381 12.15 -26.63 -10.10
N TYR A 382 11.04 -26.41 -9.38
CA TYR A 382 10.60 -25.07 -9.01
C TYR A 382 11.57 -24.42 -8.03
N LEU A 383 11.98 -25.15 -6.99
CA LEU A 383 12.97 -24.70 -6.02
C LEU A 383 14.30 -24.36 -6.71
N ASP A 384 14.79 -25.20 -7.61
CA ASP A 384 16.01 -24.96 -8.37
C ASP A 384 15.91 -23.67 -9.20
N ARG A 385 14.77 -23.42 -9.87
CA ARG A 385 14.54 -22.16 -10.60
C ARG A 385 14.51 -20.94 -9.69
N VAL A 386 13.85 -21.06 -8.53
CA VAL A 386 13.80 -19.99 -7.54
C VAL A 386 15.19 -19.71 -6.98
N ILE A 387 15.96 -20.74 -6.62
CA ILE A 387 17.34 -20.63 -6.13
C ILE A 387 18.22 -19.95 -7.19
N LEU A 388 18.15 -20.38 -8.46
CA LEU A 388 18.91 -19.74 -9.55
C LEU A 388 18.52 -18.27 -9.72
N THR A 389 17.22 -17.95 -9.66
CA THR A 389 16.73 -16.57 -9.75
C THR A 389 17.19 -15.72 -8.57
N VAL A 390 17.26 -16.29 -7.38
CA VAL A 390 17.74 -15.61 -6.16
C VAL A 390 19.25 -15.40 -6.23
N LEU A 391 20.02 -16.41 -6.67
CA LEU A 391 21.47 -16.29 -6.89
C LEU A 391 21.83 -15.17 -7.88
N GLU A 392 21.00 -14.95 -8.91
CA GLU A 392 21.21 -13.89 -9.90
C GLU A 392 20.82 -12.48 -9.41
N LYS A 393 19.84 -12.36 -8.51
CA LYS A 393 19.30 -11.06 -8.08
C LYS A 393 19.83 -10.57 -6.73
N ASP A 394 19.96 -11.45 -5.75
CA ASP A 394 20.50 -11.15 -4.42
C ASP A 394 20.95 -12.44 -3.69
N PRO A 395 22.25 -12.79 -3.74
CA PRO A 395 22.75 -14.03 -3.15
C PRO A 395 22.73 -14.03 -1.60
N ALA A 396 22.57 -12.87 -0.94
CA ALA A 396 22.56 -12.78 0.51
C ALA A 396 21.33 -13.45 1.16
N LEU A 397 20.24 -13.64 0.40
CA LEU A 397 19.02 -14.32 0.85
C LEU A 397 19.19 -15.83 1.08
N LEU A 398 20.24 -16.44 0.53
CA LEU A 398 20.57 -17.86 0.71
C LEU A 398 21.58 -18.09 1.85
N GLU A 399 22.05 -17.03 2.50
CA GLU A 399 22.99 -17.12 3.60
C GLU A 399 22.26 -17.62 4.86
N ILE A 400 22.37 -18.93 5.11
CA ILE A 400 21.88 -19.53 6.35
C ILE A 400 22.77 -19.00 7.48
N LYS A 401 22.29 -17.98 8.20
CA LYS A 401 22.92 -17.54 9.44
C LYS A 401 22.89 -18.74 10.41
N PRO A 402 24.05 -19.25 10.87
CA PRO A 402 24.04 -20.30 11.87
C PRO A 402 23.34 -19.73 13.11
N SER A 403 22.15 -20.25 13.40
CA SER A 403 21.46 -19.97 14.66
C SER A 403 22.44 -20.31 15.77
N LEU A 404 22.81 -19.30 16.55
CA LEU A 404 23.62 -19.45 17.76
C LEU A 404 23.11 -20.65 18.54
N SER A 405 23.93 -21.69 18.63
CA SER A 405 23.76 -22.76 19.61
C SER A 405 23.89 -22.13 21.00
N HIS A 406 22.77 -22.04 21.71
CA HIS A 406 22.72 -21.71 23.13
C HIS A 406 22.47 -22.95 23.97
#